data_AF-A0A2G8LA28-F1
#
_entry.id   AF-A0A2G8LA28-F1
#
_cell.length_a   1.000
_cell.length_b   1.000
_cell.length_c   1.000
_cell.angle_alpha   90.00
_cell.angle_beta   90.00
_cell.angle_gamma   90.00
#
_symmetry.space_group_name_H-M   'P 1'
#
loop_
_entity.id
_entity.type
_entity.pdbx_description
1 polymer ?
#
loop_
_entity_poly.entity_id
_entity_poly.type
_entity_poly.pdbx_seq_one_letter_code
_entity_poly.pdbx_strand_id
1 'polypeptide(L)'
;MDTLKSASEVVSIKSLSRWSEMDIPKYSPSDQFKESPFPCRPDLNQKLRISEENGVYLETMALVHPTSENLREPNKFTDQVYEVAGPDLLKEVKNEILHCRTGDAVLTKGYHLRARYLIHTVGPRFNIKYKTAAESALYNCYRQTLLLAKENHISSIALGAIHTARRGYPPEEGAHIAIRTIRRILEKHADAFDTIVLTISGIDESVYPDILRLYFPRSEEEEQWAVDLLPDDIGNADGEPFIPERKIRITGDPTNRDEDGDFPFSRGIGESPDEDEINARGHALPLLRKIPTQSKQI
;
A
#
# COMPACT_ATOMS: atom_id res chain seq x y z
N MET A 1 -1.82 23.74 22.19
CA MET A 1 -3.06 23.40 22.91
C MET A 1 -3.96 22.74 21.89
N ASP A 2 -3.90 21.42 21.76
CA ASP A 2 -4.83 20.67 20.91
C ASP A 2 -6.14 20.56 21.69
N THR A 3 -7.14 21.32 21.28
CA THR A 3 -8.50 21.17 21.75
C THR A 3 -8.99 19.79 21.35
N LEU A 4 -9.35 18.96 22.33
CA LEU A 4 -10.14 17.75 22.13
C LEU A 4 -11.36 18.12 21.28
N LYS A 5 -11.34 17.78 19.99
CA LYS A 5 -12.53 17.78 19.15
C LYS A 5 -13.53 16.85 19.84
N SER A 6 -14.66 17.40 20.28
CA SER A 6 -15.73 16.61 20.90
C SER A 6 -16.23 15.55 19.92
N ALA A 7 -16.82 14.47 20.43
CA ALA A 7 -17.41 13.34 19.69
C ALA A 7 -18.54 13.70 18.69
N SER A 8 -18.68 14.98 18.32
CA SER A 8 -19.71 15.58 17.49
C SER A 8 -19.27 15.92 16.06
N GLU A 9 -17.98 15.83 15.70
CA GLU A 9 -17.52 16.09 14.34
C GLU A 9 -17.60 14.82 13.47
N VAL A 10 -18.81 14.41 13.13
CA VAL A 10 -19.00 13.37 12.11
C VAL A 10 -18.70 13.96 10.75
N VAL A 11 -17.79 13.33 10.00
CA VAL A 11 -17.48 13.73 8.64
C VAL A 11 -18.19 12.76 7.69
N SER A 12 -19.21 13.27 7.00
CA SER A 12 -19.94 12.48 6.00
C SER A 12 -19.10 12.33 4.74
N ILE A 13 -19.04 11.12 4.18
CA ILE A 13 -18.32 10.85 2.93
C ILE A 13 -18.81 11.75 1.78
N LYS A 14 -20.09 12.15 1.81
CA LYS A 14 -20.71 12.97 0.76
C LYS A 14 -20.14 14.39 0.67
N SER A 15 -19.53 14.91 1.75
CA SER A 15 -18.92 16.24 1.73
C SER A 15 -17.50 16.25 1.19
N LEU A 16 -16.85 15.10 1.07
CA LEU A 16 -15.51 14.98 0.49
C LEU A 16 -15.61 15.02 -1.03
N SER A 17 -14.69 15.66 -1.74
CA SER A 17 -14.69 15.63 -3.21
C SER A 17 -14.24 14.27 -3.74
N ARG A 18 -14.78 13.85 -4.88
CA ARG A 18 -14.25 12.68 -5.61
C ARG A 18 -12.95 13.04 -6.31
N TRP A 19 -12.09 12.05 -6.51
CA TRP A 19 -10.88 12.21 -7.32
C TRP A 19 -11.19 12.72 -8.73
N SER A 20 -12.28 12.24 -9.33
CA SER A 20 -12.78 12.70 -10.64
C SER A 20 -13.22 14.17 -10.67
N GLU A 21 -13.51 14.77 -9.52
CA GLU A 21 -14.00 16.15 -9.39
C GLU A 21 -12.88 17.13 -9.00
N MET A 22 -11.68 16.61 -8.70
CA MET A 22 -10.52 17.44 -8.33
C MET A 22 -9.90 18.11 -9.55
N ASP A 23 -9.30 19.28 -9.34
CA ASP A 23 -8.65 20.07 -10.39
C ASP A 23 -7.64 19.24 -11.20
N ILE A 24 -7.75 19.33 -12.52
CA ILE A 24 -6.84 18.69 -13.46
C ILE A 24 -5.79 19.74 -13.86
N PRO A 25 -4.50 19.53 -13.56
CA PRO A 25 -3.43 20.40 -14.03
C PRO A 25 -3.39 20.51 -15.55
N LYS A 26 -2.78 21.57 -16.07
CA LYS A 26 -2.50 21.66 -17.50
C LYS A 26 -1.28 20.82 -17.83
N TYR A 27 -1.46 19.92 -18.79
CA TYR A 27 -0.41 19.06 -19.32
C TYR A 27 0.10 19.61 -20.65
N SER A 28 1.42 19.59 -20.84
CA SER A 28 2.00 19.86 -22.15
C SER A 28 1.65 18.69 -23.07
N PRO A 29 1.25 18.94 -24.33
CA PRO A 29 1.00 17.87 -25.29
C PRO A 29 2.23 16.97 -25.42
N SER A 30 2.03 15.66 -25.35
CA SER A 30 3.06 14.71 -25.78
C SER A 30 3.02 14.57 -27.29
N ASP A 31 4.18 14.60 -27.94
CA ASP A 31 4.31 14.41 -29.39
C ASP A 31 4.10 12.94 -29.81
N GLN A 32 4.11 12.01 -28.86
CA GLN A 32 4.00 10.57 -29.12
C GLN A 32 2.90 9.95 -28.26
N PHE A 33 1.94 9.30 -28.91
CA PHE A 33 0.94 8.48 -28.23
C PHE A 33 1.57 7.17 -27.73
N LYS A 34 1.39 6.88 -26.44
CA LYS A 34 1.86 5.66 -25.80
C LYS A 34 0.68 4.94 -25.16
N GLU A 35 0.66 3.62 -25.30
CA GLU A 35 -0.34 2.79 -24.63
C GLU A 35 -0.05 2.76 -23.12
N SER A 36 -1.01 3.25 -22.32
CA SER A 36 -0.86 3.27 -20.86
C SER A 36 -1.24 1.92 -20.25
N PRO A 37 -0.44 1.38 -19.31
CA PRO A 37 -0.85 0.22 -18.52
C PRO A 37 -1.99 0.53 -17.53
N PHE A 38 -2.32 1.82 -17.34
CA PHE A 38 -3.39 2.33 -16.50
C PHE A 38 -4.20 3.39 -17.28
N PRO A 39 -5.12 2.96 -18.17
CA PRO A 39 -5.92 3.90 -18.96
C PRO A 39 -6.85 4.73 -18.08
N CYS A 40 -7.28 5.89 -18.60
CA CYS A 40 -8.29 6.74 -17.97
C CYS A 40 -9.60 5.96 -17.80
N ARG A 41 -10.09 5.89 -16.56
CA ARG A 41 -11.27 5.12 -16.19
C ARG A 41 -12.19 5.96 -15.30
N PRO A 42 -13.11 6.75 -15.89
CA PRO A 42 -14.02 7.61 -15.12
C PRO A 42 -14.85 6.85 -14.08
N ASP A 43 -15.23 5.60 -14.39
CA ASP A 43 -15.97 4.70 -13.52
C ASP A 43 -15.21 4.30 -12.24
N LEU A 44 -13.88 4.25 -12.31
CA LEU A 44 -13.00 4.00 -11.16
C LEU A 44 -12.64 5.30 -10.45
N ASN A 45 -12.38 6.37 -11.19
CA ASN A 45 -12.02 7.68 -10.64
C ASN A 45 -13.11 8.26 -9.73
N GLN A 46 -14.39 8.00 -10.02
CA GLN A 46 -15.50 8.42 -9.18
C GLN A 46 -15.63 7.65 -7.85
N LYS A 47 -14.94 6.51 -7.70
CA LYS A 47 -14.95 5.68 -6.48
C LYS A 47 -13.91 6.14 -5.47
N LEU A 48 -12.92 6.95 -5.87
CA LEU A 48 -11.89 7.44 -4.97
C LEU A 48 -12.26 8.81 -4.40
N ARG A 49 -11.94 9.01 -3.12
CA ARG A 49 -11.98 10.31 -2.45
C ARG A 49 -10.69 10.48 -1.66
N ILE A 50 -10.23 11.72 -1.52
CA ILE A 50 -9.09 12.07 -0.66
C ILE A 50 -9.64 12.83 0.54
N SER A 51 -9.11 12.54 1.73
CA SER A 51 -9.44 13.26 2.95
C SER A 51 -8.19 13.49 3.79
N GLU A 52 -8.02 14.72 4.27
CA GLU A 52 -7.02 15.10 5.28
C GLU A 52 -7.58 14.93 6.71
N GLU A 53 -8.85 14.54 6.83
CA GLU A 53 -9.50 14.32 8.12
C GLU A 53 -9.07 12.99 8.73
N ASN A 54 -9.18 12.92 10.06
CA ASN A 54 -8.91 11.68 10.77
C ASN A 54 -9.97 10.62 10.46
N GLY A 55 -9.53 9.49 9.90
CA GLY A 55 -10.39 8.38 9.48
C GLY A 55 -11.29 7.81 10.59
N VAL A 56 -10.92 7.98 11.87
CA VAL A 56 -11.73 7.57 13.03
C VAL A 56 -13.16 8.16 13.01
N TYR A 57 -13.32 9.36 12.45
CA TYR A 57 -14.59 10.10 12.44
C TYR A 57 -15.36 10.03 11.11
N LEU A 58 -14.84 9.29 10.13
CA LEU A 58 -15.49 9.14 8.82
C LEU A 58 -16.66 8.16 8.87
N GLU A 59 -17.74 8.52 8.18
CA GLU A 59 -18.95 7.70 8.04
C GLU A 59 -18.80 6.60 6.96
N THR A 60 -17.80 5.71 7.10
CA THR A 60 -17.57 4.55 6.21
C THR A 60 -18.15 3.26 6.79
N MET A 61 -18.26 2.19 5.98
CA MET A 61 -18.59 0.87 6.51
C MET A 61 -17.40 0.25 7.25
N ALA A 62 -16.19 0.44 6.75
CA ALA A 62 -14.96 0.04 7.42
C ALA A 62 -13.93 1.16 7.55
N LEU A 63 -13.18 1.11 8.64
CA LEU A 63 -11.94 1.85 8.83
C LEU A 63 -10.77 0.86 8.80
N VAL A 64 -9.70 1.21 8.11
CA VAL A 64 -8.46 0.42 8.13
C VAL A 64 -7.57 0.94 9.25
N HIS A 65 -7.06 0.00 10.04
CA HIS A 65 -6.21 0.25 11.19
C HIS A 65 -4.83 -0.39 10.99
N PRO A 66 -3.85 0.38 10.47
CA PRO A 66 -2.46 -0.03 10.44
C PRO A 66 -1.93 -0.19 11.87
N THR A 67 -1.45 -1.38 12.22
CA THR A 67 -1.06 -1.72 13.59
C THR A 67 0.10 -2.71 13.61
N SER A 68 0.42 -3.23 14.80
CA SER A 68 1.43 -4.26 15.03
C SER A 68 0.79 -5.63 15.20
N GLU A 69 1.65 -6.63 15.30
CA GLU A 69 1.31 -8.04 15.36
C GLU A 69 0.33 -8.42 16.49
N ASN A 70 0.37 -7.68 17.58
CA ASN A 70 -0.51 -7.78 18.75
C ASN A 70 -1.71 -6.81 18.68
N LEU A 71 -1.99 -6.25 17.51
CA LEU A 71 -3.10 -5.34 17.19
C LEU A 71 -3.12 -4.01 17.95
N ARG A 72 -2.04 -3.72 18.68
CA ARG A 72 -1.89 -2.50 19.47
C ARG A 72 -0.51 -1.86 19.28
N GLU A 73 -0.38 -1.14 18.17
CA GLU A 73 0.80 -0.33 17.93
C GLU A 73 0.72 0.98 18.72
N PRO A 74 1.73 1.34 19.54
CA PRO A 74 1.65 2.55 20.35
C PRO A 74 1.86 3.80 19.49
N ASN A 75 0.77 4.36 18.95
CA ASN A 75 0.74 5.57 18.16
C ASN A 75 -0.60 6.31 18.39
N LYS A 76 -0.66 7.61 18.07
CA LYS A 76 -1.84 8.45 18.33
C LYS A 76 -3.11 7.92 17.66
N PHE A 77 -2.99 7.36 16.46
CA PHE A 77 -4.13 6.87 15.69
C PHE A 77 -4.71 5.61 16.34
N THR A 78 -3.87 4.63 16.71
CA THR A 78 -4.29 3.45 17.48
C THR A 78 -4.95 3.85 18.79
N ASP A 79 -4.35 4.79 19.53
CA ASP A 79 -4.91 5.24 20.81
C ASP A 79 -6.32 5.82 20.61
N GLN A 80 -6.53 6.65 19.58
CA GLN A 80 -7.83 7.20 19.22
C GLN A 80 -8.83 6.12 18.76
N VAL A 81 -8.39 5.15 17.95
CA VAL A 81 -9.23 4.02 17.52
C VAL A 81 -9.77 3.27 18.74
N TYR A 82 -8.91 2.92 19.71
CA TYR A 82 -9.31 2.21 20.91
C TYR A 82 -10.14 3.07 21.87
N GLU A 83 -9.80 4.36 22.01
CA GLU A 83 -10.56 5.30 22.83
C GLU A 83 -12.00 5.45 22.29
N VAL A 84 -12.15 5.69 20.99
CA VAL A 84 -13.45 5.92 20.38
C VAL A 84 -14.23 4.62 20.24
N ALA A 85 -13.63 3.49 19.85
CA ALA A 85 -14.32 2.20 19.75
C ALA A 85 -14.80 1.68 21.12
N GLY A 86 -14.09 2.02 22.19
CA GLY A 86 -14.41 1.62 23.55
C GLY A 86 -13.84 0.25 23.96
N PRO A 87 -14.09 -0.18 25.21
CA PRO A 87 -13.43 -1.34 25.81
C PRO A 87 -13.81 -2.68 25.19
N ASP A 88 -14.92 -2.76 24.47
CA ASP A 88 -15.37 -4.01 23.86
C ASP A 88 -14.49 -4.43 22.68
N LEU A 89 -13.90 -3.48 21.93
CA LEU A 89 -12.88 -3.77 20.92
C LEU A 89 -11.69 -4.50 21.54
N LEU A 90 -11.25 -4.08 22.71
CA LEU A 90 -10.14 -4.73 23.39
C LEU A 90 -10.48 -6.16 23.82
N LYS A 91 -11.75 -6.44 24.14
CA LYS A 91 -12.22 -7.79 24.48
C LYS A 91 -12.21 -8.71 23.26
N GLU A 92 -12.79 -8.28 22.12
CA GLU A 92 -12.77 -9.06 20.87
C GLU A 92 -11.34 -9.33 20.39
N VAL A 93 -10.49 -8.31 20.37
CA VAL A 93 -9.07 -8.47 19.99
C VAL A 93 -8.35 -9.51 20.87
N LYS A 94 -8.59 -9.50 22.19
CA LYS A 94 -7.93 -10.42 23.13
C LYS A 94 -8.51 -11.83 23.12
N ASN A 95 -9.80 -11.98 22.85
CA ASN A 95 -10.49 -13.26 23.00
C ASN A 95 -10.60 -14.03 21.68
N GLU A 96 -10.71 -13.32 20.55
CA GLU A 96 -11.09 -13.92 19.27
C GLU A 96 -9.95 -13.85 18.23
N ILE A 97 -9.23 -12.73 18.14
CA ILE A 97 -8.22 -12.53 17.08
C ILE A 97 -6.81 -12.92 17.51
N LEU A 98 -6.38 -12.52 18.71
CA LEU A 98 -5.07 -12.76 19.33
C LEU A 98 -3.86 -12.15 18.60
N HIS A 99 -3.73 -12.33 17.29
CA HIS A 99 -2.56 -11.92 16.51
C HIS A 99 -2.89 -11.71 15.02
N CYS A 100 -2.17 -10.80 14.37
CA CYS A 100 -2.17 -10.62 12.91
C CYS A 100 -0.74 -10.60 12.40
N ARG A 101 -0.42 -11.38 11.37
CA ARG A 101 0.94 -11.38 10.81
C ARG A 101 1.16 -10.16 9.91
N THR A 102 2.42 -9.79 9.73
CA THR A 102 2.83 -8.78 8.74
C THR A 102 2.36 -9.19 7.34
N GLY A 103 1.67 -8.28 6.65
CA GLY A 103 1.06 -8.55 5.34
C GLY A 103 -0.35 -9.11 5.37
N ASP A 104 -0.85 -9.57 6.53
CA ASP A 104 -2.22 -10.07 6.67
C ASP A 104 -3.18 -8.96 7.13
N ALA A 105 -4.48 -9.25 7.08
CA ALA A 105 -5.54 -8.40 7.61
C ALA A 105 -6.61 -9.22 8.34
N VAL A 106 -7.19 -8.65 9.37
CA VAL A 106 -8.23 -9.27 10.21
C VAL A 106 -9.37 -8.29 10.48
N LEU A 107 -10.59 -8.79 10.57
CA LEU A 107 -11.81 -7.98 10.74
C LEU A 107 -12.28 -8.05 12.19
N THR A 108 -12.70 -6.92 12.73
CA THR A 108 -13.45 -6.82 14.00
C THR A 108 -14.63 -5.87 13.83
N LYS A 109 -15.51 -5.80 14.84
CA LYS A 109 -16.57 -4.79 14.88
C LYS A 109 -15.97 -3.42 15.19
N GLY A 110 -16.60 -2.37 14.65
CA GLY A 110 -16.20 -0.98 14.94
C GLY A 110 -16.71 -0.45 16.29
N TYR A 111 -17.68 -1.13 16.92
CA TYR A 111 -18.27 -0.76 18.20
C TYR A 111 -18.83 0.67 18.21
N HIS A 112 -18.23 1.57 19.00
CA HIS A 112 -18.63 2.97 19.11
C HIS A 112 -18.01 3.86 18.01
N LEU A 113 -17.18 3.31 17.12
CA LEU A 113 -16.74 4.01 15.91
C LEU A 113 -17.92 4.30 14.99
N ARG A 114 -17.74 5.30 14.11
CA ARG A 114 -18.69 5.53 13.00
C ARG A 114 -18.62 4.43 11.95
N ALA A 115 -17.41 3.91 11.73
CA ALA A 115 -17.21 2.71 10.95
C ALA A 115 -17.87 1.50 11.63
N ARG A 116 -18.63 0.70 10.86
CA ARG A 116 -19.28 -0.51 11.37
C ARG A 116 -18.28 -1.62 11.65
N TYR A 117 -17.19 -1.63 10.89
CA TYR A 117 -16.12 -2.61 10.97
C TYR A 117 -14.76 -1.93 11.07
N LEU A 118 -13.81 -2.64 11.65
CA LEU A 118 -12.41 -2.25 11.69
C LEU A 118 -11.60 -3.36 11.03
N ILE A 119 -10.82 -3.01 10.00
CA ILE A 119 -9.89 -3.93 9.34
C ILE A 119 -8.50 -3.63 9.86
N HIS A 120 -7.98 -4.49 10.72
CA HIS A 120 -6.63 -4.37 11.22
C HIS A 120 -5.66 -5.00 10.24
N THR A 121 -4.53 -4.33 9.98
CA THR A 121 -3.50 -4.86 9.10
C THR A 121 -2.11 -4.45 9.59
N VAL A 122 -1.11 -5.30 9.36
CA VAL A 122 0.23 -5.10 9.90
C VAL A 122 1.20 -4.81 8.77
N GLY A 123 1.55 -3.52 8.62
CA GLY A 123 2.54 -3.06 7.65
C GLY A 123 3.95 -3.58 7.96
N PRO A 124 4.82 -3.75 6.95
CA PRO A 124 6.19 -4.20 7.17
C PRO A 124 7.06 -3.13 7.85
N ARG A 125 8.05 -3.57 8.63
CA ARG A 125 9.18 -2.70 9.01
C ARG A 125 10.15 -2.64 7.84
N PHE A 126 10.43 -1.45 7.34
CA PHE A 126 11.28 -1.28 6.17
C PHE A 126 12.75 -1.36 6.55
N ASN A 127 13.49 -2.16 5.79
CA ASN A 127 14.95 -2.20 5.82
C ASN A 127 15.40 -2.46 4.39
N ILE A 128 16.35 -1.65 3.90
CA ILE A 128 16.85 -1.77 2.53
C ILE A 128 17.38 -3.18 2.21
N LYS A 129 17.93 -3.90 3.19
CA LYS A 129 18.38 -5.30 3.05
C LYS A 129 17.25 -6.28 2.74
N TYR A 130 16.02 -5.94 3.11
CA TYR A 130 14.82 -6.77 2.95
C TYR A 130 13.75 -6.05 2.12
N LYS A 131 14.16 -5.17 1.19
CA LYS A 131 13.27 -4.35 0.37
C LYS A 131 12.17 -5.18 -0.29
N THR A 132 12.54 -6.22 -1.04
CA THR A 132 11.61 -7.11 -1.74
C THR A 132 10.55 -7.74 -0.82
N ALA A 133 10.95 -8.14 0.39
CA ALA A 133 10.04 -8.72 1.37
C ALA A 133 9.09 -7.66 1.94
N ALA A 134 9.59 -6.44 2.16
CA ALA A 134 8.77 -5.31 2.59
C ALA A 134 7.76 -4.91 1.50
N GLU A 135 8.16 -4.85 0.24
CA GLU A 135 7.26 -4.54 -0.87
C GLU A 135 6.14 -5.58 -1.00
N SER A 136 6.50 -6.87 -0.94
CA SER A 136 5.54 -7.98 -0.96
C SER A 136 4.56 -7.91 0.20
N ALA A 137 5.05 -7.64 1.41
CA ALA A 137 4.22 -7.53 2.60
C ALA A 137 3.28 -6.32 2.54
N LEU A 138 3.75 -5.16 2.07
CA LEU A 138 2.91 -3.97 1.93
C LEU A 138 1.82 -4.18 0.88
N TYR A 139 2.15 -4.78 -0.27
CA TYR A 139 1.17 -5.22 -1.27
C TYR A 139 0.11 -6.12 -0.65
N ASN A 140 0.53 -7.14 0.11
CA ASN A 140 -0.38 -8.06 0.78
C ASN A 140 -1.30 -7.34 1.78
N CYS A 141 -0.82 -6.34 2.53
CA CYS A 141 -1.66 -5.56 3.43
C CYS A 141 -2.86 -4.94 2.71
N TYR A 142 -2.60 -4.24 1.59
CA TYR A 142 -3.66 -3.60 0.80
C TYR A 142 -4.57 -4.64 0.14
N ARG A 143 -3.99 -5.69 -0.45
CA ARG A 143 -4.75 -6.75 -1.10
C ARG A 143 -5.68 -7.46 -0.13
N GLN A 144 -5.17 -7.94 1.00
CA GLN A 144 -5.97 -8.66 2.00
C GLN A 144 -7.04 -7.75 2.61
N THR A 145 -6.72 -6.49 2.87
CA THR A 145 -7.69 -5.50 3.36
C THR A 145 -8.88 -5.34 2.39
N LEU A 146 -8.61 -5.15 1.10
CA LEU A 146 -9.67 -4.97 0.12
C LEU A 146 -10.43 -6.27 -0.17
N LEU A 147 -9.76 -7.43 -0.21
CA LEU A 147 -10.44 -8.72 -0.38
C LEU A 147 -11.35 -9.04 0.80
N LEU A 148 -10.89 -8.80 2.04
CA LEU A 148 -11.69 -8.97 3.24
C LEU A 148 -12.92 -8.05 3.25
N ALA A 149 -12.76 -6.80 2.80
CA ALA A 149 -13.87 -5.87 2.63
C ALA A 149 -14.89 -6.39 1.61
N LYS A 150 -14.43 -6.84 0.44
CA LYS A 150 -15.29 -7.44 -0.59
C LYS A 150 -16.05 -8.67 -0.09
N GLU A 151 -15.37 -9.60 0.58
CA GLU A 151 -15.94 -10.84 1.10
C GLU A 151 -17.03 -10.59 2.16
N ASN A 152 -16.92 -9.49 2.90
CA ASN A 152 -17.88 -9.08 3.93
C ASN A 152 -18.88 -8.03 3.43
N HIS A 153 -18.98 -7.81 2.11
CA HIS A 153 -19.89 -6.84 1.49
C HIS A 153 -19.74 -5.41 2.03
N ILE A 154 -18.51 -5.01 2.33
CA ILE A 154 -18.14 -3.68 2.82
C ILE A 154 -17.85 -2.79 1.60
N SER A 155 -18.85 -2.00 1.18
CA SER A 155 -18.76 -1.19 -0.04
C SER A 155 -18.11 0.18 0.15
N SER A 156 -17.95 0.67 1.40
CA SER A 156 -17.22 1.91 1.68
C SER A 156 -16.14 1.74 2.75
N ILE A 157 -14.92 2.17 2.43
CA ILE A 157 -13.72 1.95 3.25
C ILE A 157 -12.91 3.24 3.40
N ALA A 158 -12.49 3.56 4.62
CA ALA A 158 -11.50 4.58 4.92
C ALA A 158 -10.13 3.90 5.08
N LEU A 159 -9.19 4.24 4.21
CA LEU A 159 -7.89 3.60 4.07
C LEU A 159 -6.79 4.65 4.07
N GLY A 160 -5.96 4.66 5.12
CA GLY A 160 -4.77 5.51 5.19
C GLY A 160 -3.51 4.80 4.73
N ALA A 161 -2.38 5.51 4.81
CA ALA A 161 -1.07 4.94 4.53
C ALA A 161 -0.71 3.83 5.54
N ILE A 162 -0.62 2.59 5.06
CA ILE A 162 -0.16 1.44 5.87
C ILE A 162 1.36 1.48 6.08
N HIS A 163 2.08 2.11 5.15
CA HIS A 163 3.53 2.28 5.16
C HIS A 163 3.96 3.43 6.09
N THR A 164 3.58 3.36 7.36
CA THR A 164 3.72 4.49 8.30
C THR A 164 5.18 4.94 8.47
N ALA A 165 5.38 6.24 8.67
CA ALA A 165 6.71 6.84 8.89
C ALA A 165 7.49 6.16 10.02
N ARG A 166 6.78 5.68 11.04
CA ARG A 166 7.37 4.92 12.16
C ARG A 166 8.07 3.63 11.71
N ARG A 167 7.54 2.98 10.67
CA ARG A 167 8.09 1.75 10.10
C ARG A 167 9.20 2.02 9.07
N GLY A 168 9.56 3.29 8.84
CA GLY A 168 10.70 3.71 8.03
C GLY A 168 10.55 3.48 6.54
N TYR A 169 9.33 3.20 6.07
CA TYR A 169 9.06 2.93 4.67
C TYR A 169 9.12 4.25 3.87
N PRO A 170 9.83 4.30 2.72
CA PRO A 170 9.84 5.50 1.88
C PRO A 170 8.41 5.85 1.40
N PRO A 171 7.91 7.07 1.67
CA PRO A 171 6.51 7.42 1.38
C PRO A 171 6.13 7.26 -0.09
N GLU A 172 6.99 7.70 -1.02
CA GLU A 172 6.76 7.59 -2.46
C GLU A 172 6.69 6.13 -2.92
N GLU A 173 7.66 5.29 -2.53
CA GLU A 173 7.67 3.86 -2.85
C GLU A 173 6.45 3.14 -2.26
N GLY A 174 6.06 3.48 -1.03
CA GLY A 174 4.90 2.94 -0.36
C GLY A 174 3.58 3.34 -1.01
N ALA A 175 3.48 4.59 -1.47
CA ALA A 175 2.31 5.12 -2.17
C ALA A 175 2.14 4.47 -3.55
N HIS A 176 3.23 4.22 -4.29
CA HIS A 176 3.16 3.47 -5.55
C HIS A 176 2.52 2.09 -5.35
N ILE A 177 2.95 1.34 -4.33
CA ILE A 177 2.38 0.02 -4.01
C ILE A 177 0.91 0.14 -3.60
N ALA A 178 0.58 1.11 -2.75
CA ALA A 178 -0.79 1.34 -2.28
C ALA A 178 -1.75 1.60 -3.45
N ILE A 179 -1.47 2.64 -4.23
CA ILE A 179 -2.35 3.12 -5.28
C ILE A 179 -2.43 2.11 -6.42
N ARG A 180 -1.31 1.51 -6.83
CA ARG A 180 -1.31 0.43 -7.84
C ARG A 180 -2.19 -0.74 -7.42
N THR A 181 -2.08 -1.19 -6.17
CA THR A 181 -2.86 -2.33 -5.67
C THR A 181 -4.35 -1.99 -5.67
N ILE A 182 -4.72 -0.80 -5.20
CA ILE A 182 -6.11 -0.31 -5.23
C ILE A 182 -6.63 -0.27 -6.67
N ARG A 183 -5.83 0.26 -7.61
CA ARG A 183 -6.17 0.32 -9.05
C ARG A 183 -6.48 -1.05 -9.62
N ARG A 184 -5.59 -2.03 -9.43
CA ARG A 184 -5.77 -3.39 -9.97
C ARG A 184 -6.95 -4.13 -9.32
N ILE A 185 -7.20 -3.92 -8.02
CA ILE A 185 -8.38 -4.49 -7.37
C ILE A 185 -9.66 -3.86 -7.91
N LEU A 186 -9.72 -2.55 -8.07
CA LEU A 186 -10.88 -1.86 -8.63
C LEU A 186 -11.15 -2.25 -10.09
N GLU A 187 -10.13 -2.50 -10.89
CA GLU A 187 -10.30 -3.02 -12.26
C GLU A 187 -10.98 -4.40 -12.29
N LYS A 188 -10.71 -5.26 -11.31
CA LYS A 188 -11.29 -6.62 -11.24
C LYS A 188 -12.63 -6.66 -10.49
N HIS A 189 -12.81 -5.76 -9.52
CA HIS A 189 -13.88 -5.82 -8.53
C HIS A 189 -14.52 -4.45 -8.33
N ALA A 190 -14.75 -3.70 -9.41
CA ALA A 190 -15.37 -2.38 -9.38
C ALA A 190 -16.70 -2.38 -8.60
N ASP A 191 -17.55 -3.38 -8.83
CA ASP A 191 -18.89 -3.46 -8.23
C ASP A 191 -18.89 -3.77 -6.72
N ALA A 192 -17.75 -4.18 -6.16
CA ALA A 192 -17.64 -4.46 -4.73
C ALA A 192 -17.55 -3.19 -3.88
N PHE A 193 -17.15 -2.05 -4.48
CA PHE A 193 -16.86 -0.82 -3.76
C PHE A 193 -17.63 0.37 -4.34
N ASP A 194 -18.40 1.04 -3.50
CA ASP A 194 -19.03 2.32 -3.83
C ASP A 194 -18.02 3.47 -3.65
N THR A 195 -17.20 3.41 -2.61
CA THR A 195 -16.22 4.47 -2.31
C THR A 195 -15.03 3.96 -1.49
N ILE A 196 -13.82 4.35 -1.90
CA ILE A 196 -12.59 4.23 -1.11
C ILE A 196 -12.14 5.64 -0.76
N VAL A 197 -12.10 5.95 0.54
CA VAL A 197 -11.59 7.23 1.07
C VAL A 197 -10.15 7.05 1.48
N LEU A 198 -9.24 7.74 0.78
CA LEU A 198 -7.82 7.79 1.11
C LEU A 198 -7.60 8.84 2.20
N THR A 199 -7.37 8.39 3.43
CA THR A 199 -7.11 9.27 4.57
C THR A 199 -5.61 9.56 4.64
N ILE A 200 -5.19 10.71 4.12
CA ILE A 200 -3.79 11.09 4.00
C ILE A 200 -3.43 12.11 5.07
N SER A 201 -2.19 12.07 5.56
CA SER A 201 -1.71 13.01 6.57
C SER A 201 -0.21 13.23 6.45
N GLY A 202 0.26 14.43 6.81
CA GLY A 202 1.68 14.76 6.82
C GLY A 202 2.30 14.68 5.42
N ILE A 203 3.38 13.90 5.25
CA ILE A 203 4.08 13.82 3.96
C ILE A 203 3.20 13.24 2.84
N ASP A 204 2.26 12.37 3.19
CA ASP A 204 1.35 11.72 2.25
C ASP A 204 0.40 12.70 1.56
N GLU A 205 0.12 13.86 2.17
CA GLU A 205 -0.69 14.94 1.60
C GLU A 205 -0.11 15.47 0.27
N SER A 206 1.23 15.52 0.18
CA SER A 206 1.92 15.90 -1.04
C SER A 206 2.13 14.74 -2.01
N VAL A 207 2.39 13.53 -1.49
CA VAL A 207 2.78 12.37 -2.29
C VAL A 207 1.58 11.74 -2.99
N TYR A 208 0.48 11.49 -2.28
CA TYR A 208 -0.65 10.73 -2.82
C TYR A 208 -1.29 11.38 -4.05
N PRO A 209 -1.53 12.70 -4.11
CA PRO A 209 -2.08 13.33 -5.31
C PRO A 209 -1.18 13.20 -6.54
N ASP A 210 0.14 13.23 -6.39
CA ASP A 210 1.08 13.03 -7.49
C ASP A 210 1.03 11.57 -7.98
N ILE A 211 1.06 10.61 -7.06
CA ILE A 211 0.98 9.18 -7.38
C ILE A 211 -0.38 8.78 -7.96
N LEU A 212 -1.48 9.35 -7.47
CA LEU A 212 -2.83 9.07 -7.96
C LEU A 212 -2.98 9.41 -9.44
N ARG A 213 -2.39 10.51 -9.91
CA ARG A 213 -2.43 10.89 -11.33
C ARG A 213 -1.76 9.85 -12.23
N LEU A 214 -0.77 9.13 -11.72
CA LEU A 214 -0.07 8.10 -12.48
C LEU A 214 -0.92 6.84 -12.71
N TYR A 215 -1.72 6.45 -11.72
CA TYR A 215 -2.47 5.19 -11.74
C TYR A 215 -3.98 5.38 -11.97
N PHE A 216 -4.50 6.57 -11.74
CA PHE A 216 -5.90 6.97 -11.93
C PHE A 216 -5.96 8.27 -12.74
N PRO A 217 -5.43 8.30 -13.98
CA PRO A 217 -5.53 9.49 -14.81
C PRO A 217 -6.99 9.84 -15.07
N ARG A 218 -7.29 11.14 -15.10
CA ARG A 218 -8.65 11.71 -15.20
C ARG A 218 -8.98 12.22 -16.59
N SER A 219 -8.00 12.36 -17.47
CA SER A 219 -8.15 12.68 -18.89
C SER A 219 -7.11 11.95 -19.73
N GLU A 220 -7.30 11.93 -21.05
CA GLU A 220 -6.32 11.34 -21.97
C GLU A 220 -4.98 12.08 -21.92
N GLU A 221 -4.99 13.40 -21.72
CA GLU A 221 -3.75 14.19 -21.59
C GLU A 221 -3.00 13.85 -20.30
N GLU A 222 -3.72 13.68 -19.18
CA GLU A 222 -3.13 13.25 -17.92
C GLU A 222 -2.59 11.82 -18.02
N GLU A 223 -3.28 10.94 -18.75
CA GLU A 223 -2.81 9.57 -19.03
C GLU A 223 -1.50 9.59 -19.81
N GLN A 224 -1.42 10.34 -20.91
CA GLN A 224 -0.19 10.42 -21.71
C GLN A 224 0.97 11.02 -20.92
N TRP A 225 0.71 12.03 -20.09
CA TRP A 225 1.71 12.57 -19.17
C TRP A 225 2.16 11.54 -18.12
N ALA A 226 1.22 10.77 -17.57
CA ALA A 226 1.48 9.77 -16.54
C ALA A 226 2.38 8.63 -17.04
N VAL A 227 2.20 8.17 -18.28
CA VAL A 227 2.98 7.06 -18.85
C VAL A 227 4.49 7.32 -18.77
N ASP A 228 4.92 8.56 -18.97
CA ASP A 228 6.34 8.94 -18.95
C ASP A 228 6.96 9.01 -17.56
N LEU A 229 6.13 8.98 -16.51
CA LEU A 229 6.51 9.11 -15.11
C LEU A 229 6.22 7.85 -14.29
N LEU A 230 5.65 6.81 -14.89
CA LEU A 230 5.49 5.53 -14.22
C LEU A 230 6.86 4.93 -13.86
N PRO A 231 7.00 4.30 -12.68
CA PRO A 231 8.22 3.62 -12.29
C PRO A 231 8.43 2.36 -13.14
N ASP A 232 9.68 1.87 -13.19
CA ASP A 232 10.01 0.64 -13.95
C ASP A 232 9.21 -0.58 -13.47
N ASP A 233 9.00 -0.72 -12.15
CA ASP A 233 8.10 -1.72 -11.58
C ASP A 233 6.68 -1.16 -11.44
N ILE A 234 5.82 -1.53 -12.39
CA ILE A 234 4.38 -1.28 -12.35
C ILE A 234 3.57 -2.48 -11.84
N GLY A 235 4.24 -3.47 -11.22
CA GLY A 235 3.64 -4.70 -10.73
C GLY A 235 3.02 -5.60 -11.81
N ASN A 236 2.54 -6.77 -11.39
CA ASN A 236 1.80 -7.69 -12.26
C ASN A 236 0.31 -7.28 -12.43
N ALA A 237 -0.50 -8.15 -13.04
CA ALA A 237 -1.93 -7.92 -13.23
C ALA A 237 -2.75 -7.80 -11.92
N ASP A 238 -2.18 -8.19 -10.78
CA ASP A 238 -2.74 -8.00 -9.43
C ASP A 238 -2.12 -6.79 -8.70
N GLY A 239 -1.07 -6.19 -9.26
CA GLY A 239 -0.31 -5.10 -8.64
C GLY A 239 0.84 -5.58 -7.75
N GLU A 240 1.07 -6.90 -7.66
CA GLU A 240 2.19 -7.48 -6.91
C GLU A 240 3.52 -7.00 -7.51
N PRO A 241 4.47 -6.50 -6.70
CA PRO A 241 5.79 -6.09 -7.16
C PRO A 241 6.51 -7.20 -7.92
N PHE A 242 7.22 -6.84 -8.99
CA PHE A 242 8.06 -7.80 -9.72
C PHE A 242 9.32 -8.14 -8.93
N ILE A 243 9.58 -9.43 -8.72
CA ILE A 243 10.75 -9.92 -7.97
C ILE A 243 11.68 -10.66 -8.93
N PRO A 244 12.80 -10.05 -9.35
CA PRO A 244 13.72 -10.66 -10.31
C PRO A 244 14.25 -12.03 -9.87
N GLU A 245 14.45 -12.24 -8.55
CA GLU A 245 15.02 -13.47 -7.98
C GLU A 245 14.05 -14.67 -8.00
N ARG A 246 12.75 -14.46 -8.32
CA ARG A 246 11.77 -15.55 -8.48
C ARG A 246 11.74 -16.15 -9.89
N LYS A 247 12.58 -15.68 -10.82
CA LYS A 247 12.83 -16.41 -12.08
C LYS A 247 13.59 -17.70 -11.75
N ILE A 248 12.84 -18.80 -11.76
CA ILE A 248 13.33 -20.14 -11.44
C ILE A 248 14.62 -20.43 -12.24
N ARG A 249 15.69 -20.81 -11.52
CA ARG A 249 16.81 -21.64 -12.03
C ARG A 249 16.21 -22.98 -12.49
N ILE A 250 15.65 -23.03 -13.69
CA ILE A 250 15.48 -24.31 -14.41
C ILE A 250 16.71 -24.44 -15.30
N THR A 251 17.82 -24.81 -14.69
CA THR A 251 18.95 -25.44 -15.39
C THR A 251 19.22 -26.75 -14.68
N GLY A 252 18.66 -27.82 -15.24
CA GLY A 252 18.77 -29.17 -14.72
C GLY A 252 17.64 -30.04 -15.26
N ASP A 253 17.77 -30.43 -16.52
CA ASP A 253 16.94 -31.48 -17.11
C ASP A 253 17.19 -32.80 -16.35
N PRO A 254 16.19 -33.45 -15.71
CA PRO A 254 16.41 -34.64 -14.90
C PRO A 254 16.62 -35.93 -15.73
N THR A 255 16.83 -35.85 -17.04
CA THR A 255 16.90 -37.02 -17.93
C THR A 255 18.27 -37.47 -18.40
N ASN A 256 19.38 -36.84 -17.98
CA ASN A 256 20.70 -37.46 -18.20
C ASN A 256 21.03 -38.43 -17.06
N ARG A 257 20.71 -39.70 -17.30
CA ARG A 257 21.40 -40.84 -16.70
C ARG A 257 22.77 -40.90 -17.36
N ASP A 258 23.80 -40.45 -16.66
CA ASP A 258 25.17 -40.85 -16.95
C ASP A 258 25.62 -41.82 -15.86
N GLU A 259 25.98 -43.00 -16.33
CA GLU A 259 26.50 -44.15 -15.60
C GLU A 259 27.92 -43.88 -15.07
N ASP A 260 28.25 -44.60 -13.99
CA ASP A 260 29.59 -44.94 -13.49
C ASP A 260 30.51 -43.83 -12.96
N GLY A 261 30.86 -43.91 -11.66
CA GLY A 261 32.01 -43.20 -11.12
C GLY A 261 32.08 -43.09 -9.61
N ASP A 262 32.40 -44.20 -8.94
CA ASP A 262 33.25 -44.33 -7.75
C ASP A 262 33.18 -43.25 -6.64
N PHE A 263 32.59 -43.63 -5.49
CA PHE A 263 32.74 -42.91 -4.23
C PHE A 263 33.94 -43.46 -3.44
N PRO A 264 34.90 -42.62 -3.06
CA PRO A 264 35.67 -42.86 -1.85
C PRO A 264 35.43 -41.77 -0.80
N PHE A 265 35.07 -42.26 0.39
CA PHE A 265 35.22 -41.56 1.67
C PHE A 265 36.65 -41.02 1.82
N SER A 266 36.79 -39.76 2.27
CA SER A 266 37.95 -39.32 3.08
C SER A 266 37.62 -38.07 3.89
N ARG A 267 37.98 -38.14 5.17
CA ARG A 267 37.94 -37.07 6.18
C ARG A 267 38.89 -35.94 5.79
N GLY A 268 38.53 -34.71 6.11
CA GLY A 268 39.44 -33.56 6.07
C GLY A 268 38.87 -32.39 6.86
N ILE A 269 39.48 -32.12 8.01
CA ILE A 269 39.31 -30.95 8.88
C ILE A 269 39.93 -29.73 8.16
N GLY A 270 39.35 -28.54 8.26
CA GLY A 270 40.04 -27.32 7.86
C GLY A 270 39.15 -26.10 7.62
N GLU A 271 39.10 -25.25 8.65
CA GLU A 271 39.25 -23.78 8.58
C GLU A 271 38.24 -22.94 7.76
N SER A 272 37.46 -22.17 8.52
CA SER A 272 36.86 -20.90 8.13
C SER A 272 37.95 -19.88 7.76
N PRO A 273 37.79 -19.10 6.67
CA PRO A 273 38.46 -17.84 6.53
C PRO A 273 37.56 -16.68 6.96
N ASP A 274 38.19 -15.81 7.72
CA ASP A 274 37.70 -14.56 8.29
C ASP A 274 37.19 -13.55 7.27
N GLU A 275 36.31 -12.71 7.80
CA GLU A 275 35.93 -11.41 7.31
C GLU A 275 37.17 -10.52 7.15
N ASP A 276 37.48 -10.10 5.92
CA ASP A 276 38.00 -8.76 5.59
C ASP A 276 38.50 -8.72 4.14
N GLU A 277 37.58 -8.40 3.21
CA GLU A 277 37.84 -7.53 2.05
C GLU A 277 36.58 -7.56 1.18
N ILE A 278 35.87 -6.42 1.11
CA ILE A 278 35.38 -5.77 -0.11
C ILE A 278 34.68 -4.50 0.39
N ASN A 279 35.48 -3.45 0.60
CA ASN A 279 34.98 -2.09 0.61
C ASN A 279 35.57 -1.41 -0.62
N ALA A 280 34.77 -1.25 -1.67
CA ALA A 280 34.86 -0.18 -2.67
C ALA A 280 34.00 -0.54 -3.88
N ARG A 281 32.73 -0.10 -3.85
CA ARG A 281 31.98 0.37 -5.03
C ARG A 281 30.72 1.03 -4.53
N GLY A 282 30.85 2.32 -4.21
CA GLY A 282 29.70 3.21 -4.11
C GLY A 282 29.01 3.26 -5.46
N HIS A 283 27.94 2.48 -5.61
CA HIS A 283 26.96 2.73 -6.65
C HIS A 283 26.00 3.78 -6.12
N ALA A 284 26.15 4.99 -6.65
CA ALA A 284 25.11 6.00 -6.59
C ALA A 284 23.83 5.40 -7.18
N LEU A 285 22.76 5.43 -6.39
CA LEU A 285 21.40 5.08 -6.82
C LEU A 285 21.02 5.94 -8.03
N PRO A 286 20.27 5.41 -9.01
CA PRO A 286 19.55 6.27 -9.94
C PRO A 286 18.56 7.09 -9.10
N LEU A 287 18.69 8.42 -9.17
CA LEU A 287 17.69 9.32 -8.63
C LEU A 287 16.36 9.00 -9.32
N LEU A 288 15.36 8.53 -8.57
CA LEU A 288 13.98 8.51 -9.02
C LEU A 288 13.66 9.90 -9.57
N ARG A 289 13.09 9.95 -10.78
CA ARG A 289 12.66 11.21 -11.39
C ARG A 289 11.59 11.78 -10.48
N LYS A 290 11.96 12.80 -9.69
CA LYS A 290 10.98 13.55 -8.89
C LYS A 290 9.85 13.97 -9.82
N ILE A 291 8.63 13.58 -9.48
CA ILE A 291 7.44 14.09 -10.16
C ILE A 291 7.50 15.62 -10.04
N PRO A 292 7.52 16.36 -11.17
CA PRO A 292 7.61 17.81 -11.09
C PRO A 292 6.35 18.35 -10.42
N THR A 293 6.50 18.86 -9.20
CA THR A 293 5.42 19.55 -8.48
C THR A 293 5.18 20.89 -9.17
N GLN A 294 4.03 21.03 -9.84
CA GLN A 294 3.63 22.34 -10.37
C GLN A 294 3.16 23.22 -9.20
N SER A 295 3.95 24.24 -8.90
CA SER A 295 3.63 25.28 -7.91
C SER A 295 2.27 25.90 -8.23
N LYS A 296 1.35 25.91 -7.25
CA LYS A 296 0.13 26.74 -7.30
C LYS A 296 0.58 28.21 -7.46
N GLN A 297 0.42 28.78 -8.66
CA GLN A 297 0.45 30.24 -8.81
C GLN A 297 -0.86 30.77 -8.21
N ILE A 298 -0.72 31.54 -7.13
CA ILE A 298 -1.77 32.34 -6.49
C ILE A 298 -2.00 33.59 -7.34
#